data_AF-A0A165WKS4-F1
#
_entry.id   AF-A0A165WKS4-F1
#
_cell.length_a   1.000
_cell.length_b   1.000
_cell.length_c   1.000
_cell.angle_alpha   90.00
_cell.angle_beta   90.00
_cell.angle_gamma   90.00
#
_symmetry.space_group_name_H-M   'P 1'
#
loop_
_entity.id
_entity.type
_entity.pdbx_description
1 polymer ?
#
loop_
_entity_poly.entity_id
_entity_poly.type
_entity_poly.pdbx_seq_one_letter_code
_entity_poly.pdbx_strand_id
1 'polypeptide(L)'
;MSSWKPYQRIYAPLSIRQELPPSPTPSPTGFIESMRVESAPLRSSGRSGQAEGQSETTVADATPTTVGRDARGDLSTVDPPPFQAHPTKVFDVTHGIKIPRPSGVMGKPSAGGYTLSVELSKHGWSKVEYQAVQTALHRVAKNHLDKTKPFAKQDPSRTRRFIHEALERFPGLEYFHEEWPARDLATMYLKNSLEKGREGTQEPI
;
A
#
# COMPACT_ATOMS: atom_id res chain seq x y z
N MET A 1 52.68 15.62 38.49
CA MET A 1 52.16 14.30 38.08
C MET A 1 50.82 14.09 38.78
N SER A 2 49.71 14.48 38.15
CA SER A 2 48.39 14.44 38.78
C SER A 2 47.70 13.11 38.48
N SER A 3 47.57 12.28 39.52
CA SER A 3 46.90 10.98 39.48
C SER A 3 45.37 11.15 39.45
N TRP A 4 44.74 10.78 38.33
CA TRP A 4 43.27 10.71 38.23
C TRP A 4 42.80 9.35 38.77
N LYS A 5 41.85 9.36 39.71
CA LYS A 5 41.16 8.15 40.18
C LYS A 5 39.79 8.07 39.48
N PRO A 6 39.44 6.93 38.84
CA PRO A 6 38.15 6.80 38.16
C PRO A 6 37.01 6.70 39.18
N TYR A 7 35.94 7.46 38.92
CA TYR A 7 34.71 7.46 39.72
C TYR A 7 33.90 6.20 39.38
N GLN A 8 33.90 5.18 40.23
CA GLN A 8 32.99 4.05 40.10
C GLN A 8 31.62 4.42 40.67
N ARG A 9 30.62 4.58 39.80
CA ARG A 9 29.22 4.67 40.21
C ARG A 9 28.68 3.26 40.43
N ILE A 10 28.50 2.89 41.70
CA ILE A 10 27.79 1.67 42.09
C ILE A 10 26.31 2.02 42.15
N TYR A 11 25.52 1.49 41.23
CA TYR A 11 24.06 1.57 41.30
C TYR A 11 23.54 0.39 42.12
N ALA A 12 22.60 0.67 43.04
CA ALA A 12 21.89 -0.37 43.76
C ALA A 12 21.04 -1.21 42.78
N PRO A 13 20.90 -2.53 43.00
CA PRO A 13 20.11 -3.38 42.12
C PRO A 13 18.64 -2.95 42.17
N LEU A 14 18.08 -2.65 41.00
CA LEU A 14 16.65 -2.35 40.86
C LEU A 14 15.86 -3.64 41.08
N SER A 15 15.20 -3.75 42.23
CA SER A 15 14.19 -4.77 42.49
C SER A 15 12.99 -4.52 41.58
N ILE A 16 12.94 -5.20 40.43
CA ILE A 16 11.75 -5.20 39.57
C ILE A 16 10.65 -5.95 40.32
N ARG A 17 9.74 -5.20 40.93
CA ARG A 17 8.51 -5.74 41.52
C ARG A 17 7.63 -6.23 40.38
N GLN A 18 7.59 -7.55 40.17
CA GLN A 18 6.64 -8.19 39.27
C GLN A 18 5.24 -8.03 39.85
N GLU A 19 4.53 -6.97 39.42
CA GLU A 19 3.08 -6.90 39.59
C GLU A 19 2.47 -7.93 38.62
N LEU A 20 1.82 -8.96 39.16
CA LEU A 20 1.00 -9.89 38.38
C LEU A 20 -0.12 -9.10 37.68
N PRO A 21 -0.35 -9.31 36.38
CA PRO A 21 -1.45 -8.65 35.69
C PRO A 21 -2.79 -9.12 36.29
N PRO A 22 -3.78 -8.22 36.45
CA PRO A 22 -5.09 -8.62 36.93
C PRO A 22 -5.74 -9.63 35.98
N SER A 23 -6.41 -10.62 36.57
CA SER A 23 -7.17 -11.66 35.85
C SER A 23 -8.13 -11.03 34.84
N PRO A 24 -8.24 -11.56 33.61
CA PRO A 24 -9.25 -11.11 32.65
C PRO A 24 -10.65 -11.34 33.23
N THR A 25 -11.46 -10.29 33.24
CA THR A 25 -12.89 -10.39 33.54
C THR A 25 -13.58 -11.19 32.43
N PRO A 26 -14.57 -12.04 32.75
CA PRO A 26 -15.33 -12.75 31.74
C PRO A 26 -16.08 -11.75 30.87
N SER A 27 -15.95 -11.90 29.54
CA SER A 27 -16.62 -11.05 28.56
C SER A 27 -18.14 -11.24 28.63
N PRO A 28 -18.95 -10.17 28.55
CA PRO A 28 -20.41 -10.29 28.50
C PRO A 28 -20.83 -10.73 27.10
N THR A 29 -20.78 -12.03 26.84
CA THR A 29 -21.39 -12.63 25.66
C THR A 29 -22.86 -12.91 25.97
N GLY A 30 -23.76 -12.08 25.45
CA GLY A 30 -25.19 -12.41 25.35
C GLY A 30 -26.15 -11.26 25.66
N PHE A 31 -26.24 -10.26 24.79
CA PHE A 31 -27.39 -9.33 24.83
C PHE A 31 -27.75 -8.68 23.49
N ILE A 32 -27.61 -9.37 22.36
CA ILE A 32 -28.27 -8.92 21.12
C ILE A 32 -28.96 -10.10 20.46
N GLU A 33 -30.07 -10.51 21.08
CA GLU A 33 -31.07 -11.36 20.45
C GLU A 33 -32.45 -10.93 20.94
N SER A 34 -32.97 -9.84 20.37
CA SER A 34 -34.40 -9.48 20.32
C SER A 34 -34.54 -8.12 19.68
N MET A 35 -34.89 -8.09 18.38
CA MET A 35 -35.72 -7.09 17.70
C MET A 35 -35.48 -7.21 16.18
N ARG A 36 -35.95 -8.30 15.58
CA ARG A 36 -36.26 -8.32 14.15
C ARG A 36 -37.77 -8.44 14.00
N VAL A 37 -38.41 -7.27 13.96
CA VAL A 37 -39.82 -7.12 13.62
C VAL A 37 -40.00 -7.49 12.15
N GLU A 38 -40.96 -8.39 11.99
CA GLU A 38 -41.62 -8.84 10.78
C GLU A 38 -42.32 -7.68 10.06
N SER A 39 -42.07 -7.51 8.76
CA SER A 39 -43.04 -6.89 7.84
C SER A 39 -42.73 -7.31 6.41
N ALA A 40 -43.44 -8.32 5.91
CA ALA A 40 -43.72 -8.45 4.48
C ALA A 40 -44.84 -7.46 4.12
N PRO A 41 -44.96 -7.04 2.84
CA PRO A 41 -46.03 -7.63 2.06
C PRO A 41 -45.71 -7.89 0.57
N LEU A 42 -46.67 -8.61 -0.02
CA LEU A 42 -46.72 -9.28 -1.30
C LEU A 42 -46.77 -8.40 -2.58
N ARG A 43 -46.36 -9.04 -3.69
CA ARG A 43 -46.98 -9.08 -5.04
C ARG A 43 -46.88 -7.88 -5.99
N SER A 44 -46.25 -8.12 -7.14
CA SER A 44 -46.84 -8.24 -8.51
C SER A 44 -45.67 -8.23 -9.52
N SER A 45 -45.37 -9.29 -10.28
CA SER A 45 -46.01 -9.84 -11.50
C SER A 45 -46.31 -8.84 -12.62
N GLY A 46 -45.60 -9.02 -13.74
CA GLY A 46 -45.88 -8.48 -15.09
C GLY A 46 -44.82 -7.45 -15.53
N ARG A 47 -44.34 -7.38 -16.77
CA ARG A 47 -44.71 -8.04 -18.03
C ARG A 47 -43.66 -7.63 -19.09
N SER A 48 -43.48 -8.53 -20.04
CA SER A 48 -42.70 -8.46 -21.28
C SER A 48 -42.95 -7.23 -22.18
N GLY A 49 -41.95 -6.85 -22.99
CA GLY A 49 -42.11 -5.99 -24.17
C GLY A 49 -40.80 -5.68 -24.90
N GLN A 50 -40.60 -6.30 -26.06
CA GLN A 50 -39.58 -6.00 -27.10
C GLN A 50 -39.84 -4.68 -27.83
N ALA A 51 -38.80 -4.09 -28.43
CA ALA A 51 -38.74 -3.48 -29.77
C ALA A 51 -37.37 -2.76 -29.89
N GLU A 52 -36.41 -3.20 -30.71
CA GLU A 52 -36.23 -2.91 -32.14
C GLU A 52 -36.30 -1.43 -32.53
N GLY A 53 -35.21 -0.94 -33.14
CA GLY A 53 -35.09 0.41 -33.69
C GLY A 53 -33.69 0.71 -34.22
N GLN A 54 -33.41 0.25 -35.43
CA GLN A 54 -32.24 0.59 -36.26
C GLN A 54 -32.37 1.99 -36.87
N SER A 55 -31.24 2.67 -37.15
CA SER A 55 -30.95 3.70 -38.20
C SER A 55 -29.50 4.16 -37.94
N GLU A 56 -28.43 3.90 -38.72
CA GLU A 56 -28.11 4.31 -40.13
C GLU A 56 -28.44 5.79 -40.38
N THR A 57 -27.64 6.71 -40.93
CA THR A 57 -26.39 6.78 -41.72
C THR A 57 -25.93 8.25 -41.58
N THR A 58 -24.66 8.69 -41.74
CA THR A 58 -24.16 9.29 -43.00
C THR A 58 -22.86 10.08 -42.72
N VAL A 59 -21.96 9.95 -43.70
CA VAL A 59 -20.63 10.53 -43.97
C VAL A 59 -20.42 12.05 -43.83
N ALA A 60 -19.18 12.43 -43.47
CA ALA A 60 -18.34 13.50 -44.07
C ALA A 60 -16.99 13.49 -43.32
N ASP A 61 -15.90 12.98 -43.90
CA ASP A 61 -14.96 13.67 -44.81
C ASP A 61 -14.58 15.09 -44.37
N ALA A 62 -13.35 15.23 -43.83
CA ALA A 62 -12.48 16.39 -43.98
C ALA A 62 -11.14 16.13 -43.27
N THR A 63 -10.13 15.71 -44.02
CA THR A 63 -8.73 16.00 -43.69
C THR A 63 -8.48 17.50 -43.78
N PRO A 64 -7.62 18.06 -42.92
CA PRO A 64 -6.42 18.64 -43.50
C PRO A 64 -5.14 18.29 -42.73
N THR A 65 -4.14 17.93 -43.53
CA THR A 65 -2.71 17.97 -43.24
C THR A 65 -2.29 19.34 -42.69
N THR A 66 -1.63 19.36 -41.53
CA THR A 66 -0.70 20.44 -41.17
C THR A 66 0.62 19.83 -40.71
N VAL A 67 1.63 20.01 -41.56
CA VAL A 67 3.04 19.76 -41.31
C VAL A 67 3.65 20.96 -40.58
N GLY A 68 4.45 20.69 -39.55
CA GLY A 68 5.34 21.63 -38.86
C GLY A 68 5.71 21.01 -37.51
N ARG A 69 6.77 20.19 -37.37
CA ARG A 69 8.21 20.50 -37.46
C ARG A 69 8.61 21.64 -36.52
N ASP A 70 8.97 21.26 -35.29
CA ASP A 70 10.12 21.74 -34.49
C ASP A 70 10.19 20.81 -33.26
N ALA A 71 11.07 19.80 -33.21
CA ALA A 71 12.49 19.91 -32.91
C ALA A 71 12.76 20.82 -31.69
N ARG A 72 12.70 20.23 -30.49
CA ARG A 72 13.70 20.33 -29.40
C ARG A 72 13.05 19.97 -28.06
N GLY A 73 13.60 18.95 -27.41
CA GLY A 73 13.19 18.54 -26.08
C GLY A 73 13.09 17.03 -25.90
N ASP A 74 13.98 16.27 -26.55
CA ASP A 74 14.37 14.93 -26.10
C ASP A 74 15.04 15.08 -24.73
N LEU A 75 14.22 15.33 -23.71
CA LEU A 75 14.53 14.94 -22.36
C LEU A 75 14.35 13.43 -22.35
N SER A 76 15.41 12.75 -22.82
CA SER A 76 15.76 11.42 -22.39
C SER A 76 15.34 11.32 -20.93
N THR A 77 14.23 10.60 -20.73
CA THR A 77 13.91 10.01 -19.44
C THR A 77 15.08 9.09 -19.20
N VAL A 78 16.12 9.64 -18.57
CA VAL A 78 17.16 8.86 -17.93
C VAL A 78 16.36 8.12 -16.88
N ASP A 79 15.86 6.93 -17.24
CA ASP A 79 15.34 5.99 -16.28
C ASP A 79 16.46 5.89 -15.26
N PRO A 80 16.23 6.29 -14.00
CA PRO A 80 17.28 6.23 -13.01
C PRO A 80 17.82 4.80 -13.07
N PRO A 81 19.16 4.62 -13.16
CA PRO A 81 19.75 3.30 -13.25
C PRO A 81 19.09 2.44 -12.17
N PRO A 82 18.69 1.19 -12.48
CA PRO A 82 17.99 0.34 -11.52
C PRO A 82 18.83 0.35 -10.27
N PHE A 83 18.40 1.13 -9.28
CA PHE A 83 19.15 1.31 -8.06
C PHE A 83 18.98 -0.03 -7.40
N GLN A 84 20.00 -0.87 -7.59
CA GLN A 84 20.05 -2.17 -6.97
C GLN A 84 20.22 -1.88 -5.49
N ALA A 85 19.10 -1.63 -4.81
CA ALA A 85 18.98 -1.64 -3.38
C ALA A 85 19.22 -3.08 -2.97
N HIS A 86 20.49 -3.49 -3.08
CA HIS A 86 21.01 -4.68 -2.47
C HIS A 86 21.08 -4.33 -1.00
N PRO A 87 20.18 -4.85 -0.17
CA PRO A 87 20.28 -4.64 1.26
C PRO A 87 21.70 -5.00 1.70
N THR A 88 22.39 -4.02 2.31
CA THR A 88 23.83 -4.12 2.64
C THR A 88 24.12 -5.16 3.72
N LYS A 89 23.06 -5.71 4.33
CA LYS A 89 23.13 -6.90 5.15
C LYS A 89 22.97 -8.10 4.22
N VAL A 90 23.99 -8.94 4.17
CA VAL A 90 23.96 -10.27 3.57
C VAL A 90 22.72 -10.98 4.11
N PHE A 91 21.61 -10.94 3.37
CA PHE A 91 20.47 -11.78 3.70
C PHE A 91 20.96 -13.19 3.47
N ASP A 92 20.92 -13.99 4.51
CA ASP A 92 21.40 -15.36 4.46
C ASP A 92 20.43 -16.15 3.58
N VAL A 93 20.62 -16.06 2.26
CA VAL A 93 19.88 -16.80 1.24
C VAL A 93 20.06 -18.32 1.46
N THR A 94 21.06 -18.72 2.26
CA THR A 94 21.38 -20.11 2.55
C THR A 94 20.25 -20.90 3.22
N HIS A 95 19.18 -20.25 3.71
CA HIS A 95 18.03 -20.95 4.31
C HIS A 95 16.66 -20.63 3.68
N GLY A 96 16.57 -19.83 2.61
CA GLY A 96 15.29 -19.50 1.98
C GLY A 96 14.28 -18.76 2.89
N ILE A 97 14.74 -18.17 4.00
CA ILE A 97 13.90 -17.50 4.98
C ILE A 97 13.60 -16.08 4.49
N LYS A 98 12.41 -15.86 3.93
CA LYS A 98 11.90 -14.52 3.57
C LYS A 98 11.56 -13.73 4.83
N ILE A 99 11.79 -12.41 4.80
CA ILE A 99 11.48 -11.50 5.90
C ILE A 99 9.97 -11.40 6.09
N PRO A 100 9.40 -11.86 7.22
CA PRO A 100 7.97 -11.83 7.43
C PRO A 100 7.46 -10.40 7.56
N ARG A 101 6.16 -10.21 7.30
CA ARG A 101 5.49 -8.94 7.57
C ARG A 101 5.48 -8.69 9.08
N PRO A 102 5.83 -7.49 9.56
CA PRO A 102 5.72 -7.15 10.98
C PRO A 102 4.27 -7.25 11.48
N SER A 103 4.11 -7.57 12.77
CA SER A 103 2.80 -7.58 13.43
C SER A 103 2.23 -6.15 13.52
N GLY A 104 0.92 -6.02 13.30
CA GLY A 104 0.20 -4.75 13.46
C GLY A 104 -0.26 -4.11 12.15
N VAL A 105 -0.98 -3.00 12.26
CA VAL A 105 -1.52 -2.28 11.10
C VAL A 105 -0.54 -1.18 10.68
N MET A 106 -0.24 -1.09 9.39
CA MET A 106 0.56 0.01 8.86
C MET A 106 -0.07 1.37 9.23
N GLY A 107 0.75 2.29 9.74
CA GLY A 107 0.38 3.70 9.95
C GLY A 107 -0.36 3.97 11.26
N LYS A 108 -0.42 3.00 12.17
CA LYS A 108 -0.96 3.16 13.53
C LYS A 108 0.08 2.80 14.60
N PRO A 109 1.22 3.52 14.69
CA PRO A 109 2.30 3.16 15.61
C PRO A 109 1.85 3.13 17.08
N SER A 110 0.93 4.01 17.48
CA SER A 110 0.40 4.08 18.84
C SER A 110 -0.53 2.92 19.23
N ALA A 111 -1.06 2.16 18.26
CA ALA A 111 -1.95 1.04 18.49
C ALA A 111 -1.28 -0.33 18.20
N GLY A 112 0.05 -0.40 18.34
CA GLY A 112 0.82 -1.60 18.03
C GLY A 112 1.04 -1.85 16.53
N GLY A 113 0.86 -0.83 15.70
CA GLY A 113 1.20 -0.84 14.29
C GLY A 113 2.66 -0.48 14.02
N TYR A 114 3.03 -0.41 12.74
CA TYR A 114 4.38 -0.05 12.31
C TYR A 114 4.38 1.05 11.26
N THR A 115 5.52 1.74 11.16
CA THR A 115 5.81 2.69 10.08
C THR A 115 6.73 2.01 9.08
N LEU A 116 6.32 1.96 7.82
CA LEU A 116 7.04 1.21 6.78
C LEU A 116 8.50 1.64 6.63
N SER A 117 8.77 2.95 6.66
CA SER A 117 10.14 3.49 6.55
C SER A 117 11.03 3.04 7.71
N VAL A 118 10.49 3.01 8.94
CA VAL A 118 11.22 2.57 10.13
C VAL A 118 11.53 1.08 10.04
N GLU A 119 10.58 0.27 9.57
CA GLU A 119 10.80 -1.17 9.44
C GLU A 119 11.86 -1.49 8.39
N LEU A 120 11.75 -0.90 7.20
CA LEU A 120 12.73 -1.09 6.13
C LEU A 120 14.13 -0.59 6.53
N SER A 121 14.21 0.46 7.35
CA SER A 121 15.49 0.95 7.89
C SER A 121 16.19 -0.10 8.77
N LYS A 122 15.45 -0.90 9.56
CA LYS A 122 16.04 -2.02 10.34
C LYS A 122 16.70 -3.07 9.45
N HIS A 123 16.16 -3.23 8.25
CA HIS A 123 16.62 -4.12 7.19
C HIS A 123 17.70 -3.50 6.29
N GLY A 124 18.23 -2.33 6.65
CA GLY A 124 19.37 -1.71 5.98
C GLY A 124 19.01 -0.75 4.84
N TRP A 125 17.73 -0.44 4.64
CA TRP A 125 17.33 0.56 3.65
C TRP A 125 17.60 1.97 4.17
N SER A 126 18.32 2.76 3.39
CA SER A 126 18.46 4.20 3.62
C SER A 126 17.15 4.92 3.32
N LYS A 127 17.00 6.12 3.90
CA LYS A 127 15.85 6.99 3.62
C LYS A 127 15.72 7.34 2.14
N VAL A 128 16.86 7.51 1.46
CA VAL A 128 16.91 7.86 0.03
C VAL A 128 16.41 6.69 -0.82
N GLU A 129 16.87 5.47 -0.52
CA GLU A 129 16.40 4.24 -1.18
C GLU A 129 14.90 4.06 -0.99
N TYR A 130 14.42 4.16 0.26
CA TYR A 130 13.01 4.05 0.56
C TYR A 130 12.16 5.04 -0.26
N GLN A 131 12.58 6.31 -0.35
CA GLN A 131 11.86 7.32 -1.12
C GLN A 131 11.90 7.05 -2.63
N ALA A 132 13.01 6.57 -3.16
CA ALA A 132 13.14 6.20 -4.57
C ALA A 132 12.18 5.04 -4.92
N VAL A 133 12.20 3.97 -4.12
CA VAL A 133 11.30 2.81 -4.30
C VAL A 133 9.84 3.22 -4.13
N GLN A 134 9.52 4.00 -3.09
CA GLN A 134 8.17 4.50 -2.87
C GLN A 134 7.65 5.28 -4.09
N THR A 135 8.45 6.19 -4.63
CA THR A 135 8.07 7.02 -5.78
C THR A 135 7.87 6.18 -7.04
N ALA A 136 8.78 5.24 -7.30
CA ALA A 136 8.67 4.35 -8.44
C ALA A 136 7.46 3.42 -8.33
N LEU A 137 7.24 2.78 -7.18
CA LEU A 137 6.09 1.90 -6.97
C LEU A 137 4.76 2.65 -6.99
N HIS A 138 4.70 3.91 -6.57
CA HIS A 138 3.51 4.74 -6.77
C HIS A 138 3.21 4.96 -8.26
N ARG A 139 4.22 5.09 -9.13
CA ARG A 139 4.04 5.18 -10.58
C ARG A 139 3.54 3.86 -11.16
N VAL A 140 4.13 2.73 -10.75
CA VAL A 140 3.67 1.39 -11.17
C VAL A 140 2.22 1.15 -10.71
N ALA A 141 1.90 1.49 -9.46
CA ALA A 141 0.55 1.40 -8.92
C ALA A 141 -0.45 2.26 -9.70
N LYS A 142 -0.07 3.48 -10.10
CA LYS A 142 -0.89 4.36 -10.96
C LYS A 142 -1.24 3.70 -12.29
N ASN A 143 -0.32 2.93 -12.87
CA ASN A 143 -0.47 2.32 -14.19
C ASN A 143 -1.28 1.02 -14.14
N HIS A 144 -1.11 0.22 -13.08
CA HIS A 144 -1.68 -1.14 -13.02
C HIS A 144 -2.89 -1.26 -12.11
N LEU A 145 -3.00 -0.47 -11.04
CA LEU A 145 -4.04 -0.63 -10.02
C LEU A 145 -5.22 0.33 -10.23
N ASP A 146 -6.39 -0.12 -9.81
CA ASP A 146 -7.63 0.66 -9.84
C ASP A 146 -7.72 1.55 -8.59
N LYS A 147 -7.62 2.87 -8.77
CA LYS A 147 -7.65 3.85 -7.67
C LYS A 147 -8.98 3.91 -6.94
N THR A 148 -10.05 3.36 -7.50
CA THR A 148 -11.38 3.35 -6.88
C THR A 148 -11.56 2.21 -5.88
N LYS A 149 -10.58 1.30 -5.78
CA LYS A 149 -10.66 0.11 -4.93
C LYS A 149 -9.46 0.02 -3.98
N PRO A 150 -9.65 -0.47 -2.75
CA PRO A 150 -8.54 -0.81 -1.87
C PRO A 150 -7.73 -1.99 -2.44
N PHE A 151 -6.48 -2.15 -2.00
CA PHE A 151 -5.56 -3.19 -2.50
C PHE A 151 -6.15 -4.61 -2.43
N ALA A 152 -6.84 -4.93 -1.32
CA ALA A 152 -7.47 -6.23 -1.11
C ALA A 152 -8.64 -6.54 -2.08
N LYS A 153 -9.19 -5.54 -2.77
CA LYS A 153 -10.28 -5.68 -3.75
C LYS A 153 -9.82 -5.47 -5.19
N GLN A 154 -8.51 -5.43 -5.43
CA GLN A 154 -7.95 -5.31 -6.77
C GLN A 154 -8.16 -6.60 -7.56
N ASP A 155 -8.19 -6.46 -8.89
CA ASP A 155 -8.17 -7.61 -9.78
C ASP A 155 -6.84 -8.40 -9.59
N PRO A 156 -6.88 -9.72 -9.39
CA PRO A 156 -5.68 -10.52 -9.17
C PRO A 156 -4.63 -10.40 -10.28
N SER A 157 -5.06 -10.24 -11.53
CA SER A 157 -4.16 -10.11 -12.68
C SER A 157 -3.43 -8.77 -12.66
N ARG A 158 -4.13 -7.69 -12.27
CA ARG A 158 -3.53 -6.37 -12.06
C ARG A 158 -2.53 -6.36 -10.91
N THR A 159 -2.88 -7.00 -9.79
CA THR A 159 -1.97 -7.14 -8.65
C THR A 159 -0.71 -7.92 -9.03
N ARG A 160 -0.85 -9.03 -9.78
CA ARG A 160 0.31 -9.80 -10.27
C ARG A 160 1.23 -8.97 -11.16
N ARG A 161 0.66 -8.19 -12.10
CA ARG A 161 1.47 -7.28 -12.95
C ARG A 161 2.21 -6.23 -12.13
N PHE A 162 1.52 -5.61 -11.17
CA PHE A 162 2.14 -4.66 -10.24
C PHE A 162 3.33 -5.27 -9.49
N ILE A 163 3.18 -6.46 -8.93
CA ILE A 163 4.26 -7.14 -8.18
C ILE A 163 5.40 -7.56 -9.11
N HIS A 164 5.09 -8.07 -10.30
CA HIS A 164 6.10 -8.46 -11.27
C HIS A 164 6.98 -7.27 -11.67
N GLU A 165 6.38 -6.15 -12.07
CA GLU A 165 7.12 -4.95 -12.45
C GLU A 165 7.84 -4.32 -11.24
N ALA A 166 7.29 -4.43 -10.03
CA ALA A 166 7.96 -4.01 -8.82
C ALA A 166 9.26 -4.79 -8.59
N LEU A 167 9.24 -6.11 -8.78
CA LEU A 167 10.41 -6.99 -8.64
C LEU A 167 11.44 -6.76 -9.76
N GLU A 168 11.01 -6.53 -11.00
CA GLU A 168 11.91 -6.20 -12.10
C GLU A 168 12.69 -4.91 -11.83
N ARG A 169 12.01 -3.88 -11.29
CA ARG A 169 12.64 -2.60 -10.94
C ARG A 169 13.47 -2.66 -9.66
N PHE A 170 13.01 -3.44 -8.67
CA PHE A 170 13.63 -3.54 -7.35
C PHE A 170 13.71 -5.00 -6.90
N PRO A 171 14.75 -5.74 -7.34
CA PRO A 171 14.96 -7.13 -6.97
C PRO A 171 15.03 -7.36 -5.45
N GLY A 172 15.47 -6.33 -4.70
CA GLY A 172 15.51 -6.36 -3.23
C GLY A 172 14.16 -6.59 -2.55
N LEU A 173 13.03 -6.47 -3.26
CA LEU A 173 11.71 -6.80 -2.72
C LEU A 173 11.46 -8.31 -2.60
N GLU A 174 12.20 -9.15 -3.32
CA GLU A 174 12.05 -10.60 -3.31
C GLU A 174 12.41 -11.24 -1.94
N TYR A 175 13.28 -10.55 -1.18
CA TYR A 175 13.70 -10.97 0.17
C TYR A 175 12.57 -10.89 1.20
N PHE A 176 11.47 -10.22 0.89
CA PHE A 176 10.34 -10.04 1.80
C PHE A 176 9.21 -11.03 1.49
N HIS A 177 8.63 -11.61 2.53
CA HIS A 177 7.53 -12.56 2.39
C HIS A 177 6.34 -11.91 1.70
N GLU A 178 5.82 -12.56 0.65
CA GLU A 178 4.72 -12.03 -0.17
C GLU A 178 4.96 -10.62 -0.71
N GLU A 179 6.23 -10.20 -0.83
CA GLU A 179 6.62 -8.88 -1.30
C GLU A 179 5.87 -7.79 -0.51
N TRP A 180 5.69 -8.02 0.80
CA TRP A 180 4.84 -7.21 1.65
C TRP A 180 5.15 -5.71 1.56
N PRO A 181 6.41 -5.21 1.42
CA PRO A 181 6.67 -3.78 1.28
C PRO A 181 6.02 -3.18 0.03
N ALA A 182 5.99 -3.93 -1.08
CA ALA A 182 5.37 -3.47 -2.32
C ALA A 182 3.84 -3.34 -2.17
N ARG A 183 3.20 -4.35 -1.55
CA ARG A 183 1.75 -4.35 -1.27
C ARG A 183 1.35 -3.22 -0.32
N ASP A 184 2.18 -3.01 0.68
CA ASP A 184 2.04 -1.97 1.69
C ASP A 184 2.13 -0.56 1.07
N LEU A 185 3.14 -0.32 0.22
CA LEU A 185 3.27 0.94 -0.54
C LEU A 185 2.08 1.17 -1.48
N ALA A 186 1.63 0.12 -2.18
CA ALA A 186 0.45 0.20 -3.02
C ALA A 186 -0.81 0.52 -2.21
N THR A 187 -0.97 -0.08 -1.03
CA THR A 187 -2.10 0.19 -0.14
C THR A 187 -2.11 1.65 0.32
N MET A 188 -0.96 2.19 0.71
CA MET A 188 -0.80 3.60 1.07
C MET A 188 -1.15 4.52 -0.12
N TYR A 189 -0.67 4.21 -1.32
CA TYR A 189 -0.98 4.97 -2.53
C TYR A 189 -2.48 5.00 -2.84
N LEU A 190 -3.13 3.84 -2.79
CA LEU A 190 -4.56 3.70 -3.09
C LEU A 190 -5.41 4.41 -2.04
N LYS A 191 -5.07 4.30 -0.75
CA LYS A 191 -5.77 5.02 0.32
C LYS A 191 -5.74 6.54 0.08
N ASN A 192 -4.56 7.09 -0.19
CA ASN A 192 -4.41 8.52 -0.46
C ASN A 192 -5.13 8.95 -1.75
N SER A 193 -5.23 8.06 -2.74
CA SER A 193 -5.95 8.34 -3.99
C SER A 193 -7.48 8.34 -3.81
N LEU A 194 -7.99 7.43 -2.98
CA LEU A 194 -9.42 7.34 -2.63
C LEU A 194 -9.89 8.57 -1.86
N GLU A 195 -9.09 9.05 -0.92
CA GLU A 195 -9.38 10.27 -0.15
C GLU A 195 -9.48 11.49 -1.07
N LYS A 196 -8.51 11.67 -1.99
CA LYS A 196 -8.52 12.75 -2.98
C LYS A 196 -9.70 12.69 -3.94
N GLY A 197 -10.13 11.49 -4.33
CA GLY A 197 -11.29 11.31 -5.20
C GLY A 197 -12.61 11.78 -4.57
N ARG A 198 -12.70 11.82 -3.23
CA ARG A 198 -13.89 12.29 -2.50
C ARG A 198 -13.94 13.81 -2.35
N GLU A 199 -12.79 14.46 -2.36
CA GLU A 199 -12.68 15.91 -2.17
C GLU A 199 -12.95 16.70 -3.46
N GLY A 200 -12.81 16.06 -4.64
CA GLY A 200 -13.06 16.69 -5.95
C GLY A 200 -14.52 16.72 -6.42
N THR A 201 -15.52 16.43 -5.56
CA THR A 201 -16.95 16.41 -5.92
C THR A 201 -17.78 17.43 -5.11
N GLN A 202 -17.15 18.51 -4.64
CA GLN A 202 -17.88 19.72 -4.23
C GLN A 202 -17.89 20.69 -5.42
N GLU A 203 -18.91 20.61 -6.26
CA GLU A 203 -19.24 21.69 -7.19
C GLU A 203 -19.74 22.92 -6.40
N PRO A 204 -19.24 24.13 -6.69
CA PRO A 204 -19.80 25.36 -6.15
C PRO A 204 -21.15 25.63 -6.82
N ILE A 205 -22.16 25.93 -5.99
CA ILE A 205 -23.52 26.34 -6.35
C ILE A 205 -23.51 27.78 -6.86
#